data_AF-A0A7C2FMS4-F1
#
_entry.id   AF-A0A7C2FMS4-F1
#
_cell.length_a   1.000
_cell.length_b   1.000
_cell.length_c   1.000
_cell.angle_alpha   90.00
_cell.angle_beta   90.00
_cell.angle_gamma   90.00
#
_symmetry.space_group_name_H-M   'P 1'
#
loop_
_entity.id
_entity.type
_entity.pdbx_description
1 polymer ?
#
loop_
_entity_poly.entity_id
_entity_poly.type
_entity_poly.pdbx_seq_one_letter_code
_entity_poly.pdbx_strand_id
1 'polypeptide(L)'
;MGFDLLKRKGWFALLLGLSGLMTPRAVWAQGMMGRPVMGEETTAIGSDGTLYVVASPAQRQMGPEFGRVALFALDPATFRVRWRYVLEEEDFIASRPVVGADGTVYLTVSEMMEFGSPFDPATRVRNARLLAVREGALKWGYDFDAPFASHPALGPEGMVFVTTSTIGPMEPSGPWTFSRSSFFALEDRGTSATVRARLDLGPYAVSAPVVGPHPTSPWAVYVTGEGGGMGPGMGMGSGTVLFVISSDFRLARVSLR
;
A
#
# COMPACT_ATOMS: atom_id res chain seq x y z
N MET A 1 13.47 -52.02 -43.89
CA MET A 1 12.31 -52.39 -44.73
C MET A 1 11.11 -52.53 -43.81
N GLY A 2 10.01 -51.81 -43.91
CA GLY A 2 9.56 -50.76 -44.80
C GLY A 2 8.36 -50.06 -44.12
N PHE A 3 8.15 -48.80 -44.49
CA PHE A 3 7.05 -47.94 -44.04
C PHE A 3 5.70 -48.38 -44.63
N ASP A 4 4.62 -48.12 -43.88
CA ASP A 4 3.61 -47.08 -44.20
C ASP A 4 2.12 -47.46 -44.28
N LEU A 5 1.36 -46.46 -43.81
CA LEU A 5 0.02 -46.01 -44.21
C LEU A 5 -1.22 -46.91 -44.03
N LEU A 6 -2.13 -46.41 -43.18
CA LEU A 6 -3.51 -46.19 -43.61
C LEU A 6 -4.11 -44.95 -42.95
N LYS A 7 -4.22 -43.88 -43.74
CA LYS A 7 -5.01 -42.67 -43.50
C LYS A 7 -6.42 -42.87 -44.06
N ARG A 8 -7.46 -42.37 -43.38
CA ARG A 8 -8.63 -41.67 -43.95
C ARG A 8 -9.41 -40.99 -42.80
N LYS A 9 -9.35 -39.64 -42.71
CA LYS A 9 -10.41 -38.67 -43.07
C LYS A 9 -11.74 -39.00 -42.35
N GLY A 10 -12.31 -38.21 -41.44
CA GLY A 10 -12.31 -36.78 -41.14
C GLY A 10 -13.76 -36.43 -40.77
N TRP A 11 -14.00 -35.41 -39.94
CA TRP A 11 -15.07 -34.40 -40.01
C TRP A 11 -14.99 -33.52 -38.74
N PHE A 12 -15.15 -32.22 -38.94
CA PHE A 12 -15.07 -31.14 -37.95
C PHE A 12 -16.31 -31.11 -37.04
N ALA A 13 -16.12 -30.82 -35.76
CA ALA A 13 -17.10 -30.12 -34.94
C ALA A 13 -16.39 -29.17 -33.97
N LEU A 14 -16.64 -27.88 -34.18
CA LEU A 14 -16.28 -26.75 -33.33
C LEU A 14 -17.33 -26.66 -32.20
N LEU A 15 -16.92 -26.57 -30.93
CA LEU A 15 -17.77 -26.09 -29.84
C LEU A 15 -16.95 -25.25 -28.85
N LEU A 16 -17.39 -24.00 -28.74
CA LEU A 16 -16.94 -22.93 -27.84
C LEU A 16 -17.60 -23.04 -26.46
N GLY A 17 -16.88 -22.59 -25.43
CA GLY A 17 -17.38 -22.12 -24.13
C GLY A 17 -17.42 -23.19 -23.03
N LEU A 18 -17.23 -22.90 -21.74
CA LEU A 18 -16.89 -21.68 -21.00
C LEU A 18 -16.67 -22.11 -19.54
N SER A 19 -15.78 -21.41 -18.83
CA SER A 19 -15.79 -21.13 -17.38
C SER A 19 -15.49 -22.22 -16.32
N GLY A 20 -14.61 -21.85 -15.38
CA GLY A 20 -14.53 -22.36 -13.99
C GLY A 20 -13.42 -23.39 -13.77
N LEU A 21 -12.43 -23.23 -12.91
CA LEU A 21 -12.19 -22.30 -11.81
C LEU A 21 -10.67 -22.06 -11.73
N MET A 22 -10.22 -20.81 -11.88
CA MET A 22 -8.91 -20.46 -11.33
C MET A 22 -9.12 -20.30 -9.83
N THR A 23 -8.70 -21.29 -9.05
CA THR A 23 -8.51 -21.09 -7.61
C THR A 23 -7.42 -20.02 -7.43
N PRO A 24 -7.69 -18.86 -6.82
CA PRO A 24 -6.61 -17.94 -6.50
C PRO A 24 -5.70 -18.65 -5.48
N ARG A 25 -4.47 -18.90 -5.91
CA ARG A 25 -3.41 -19.42 -5.05
C ARG A 25 -3.08 -18.29 -4.06
N ALA A 26 -3.09 -18.60 -2.77
CA ALA A 26 -2.87 -17.67 -1.69
C ALA A 26 -1.64 -16.79 -1.94
N VAL A 27 -1.83 -15.47 -1.95
CA VAL A 27 -0.74 -14.49 -1.90
C VAL A 27 -0.46 -14.23 -0.42
N TRP A 28 0.77 -14.50 0.00
CA TRP A 28 1.24 -14.26 1.36
C TRP A 28 1.12 -12.77 1.71
N ALA A 29 0.54 -12.46 2.86
CA ALA A 29 0.60 -11.14 3.45
C ALA A 29 1.91 -11.03 4.24
N GLN A 30 2.91 -10.34 3.68
CA GLN A 30 4.14 -10.02 4.39
C GLN A 30 3.84 -8.85 5.33
N GLY A 31 3.90 -9.12 6.64
CA GLY A 31 3.88 -8.09 7.67
C GLY A 31 5.03 -7.10 7.49
N MET A 32 4.84 -5.91 8.06
CA MET A 32 5.65 -4.69 7.99
C MET A 32 7.16 -4.81 8.35
N MET A 33 7.66 -6.03 8.53
CA MET A 33 9.05 -6.33 8.88
C MET A 33 9.59 -7.47 8.01
N GLY A 34 10.14 -7.10 6.86
CA GLY A 34 10.92 -7.97 5.99
C GLY A 34 11.78 -7.10 5.10
N ARG A 35 13.04 -7.50 4.90
CA ARG A 35 14.06 -6.83 4.07
C ARG A 35 13.46 -6.19 2.79
N PRO A 36 13.99 -5.05 2.29
CA PRO A 36 13.46 -4.41 1.09
C PRO A 36 13.68 -5.34 -0.10
N VAL A 37 12.63 -6.06 -0.48
CA VAL A 37 12.60 -6.86 -1.71
C VAL A 37 11.91 -5.99 -2.76
N MET A 38 12.72 -5.35 -3.59
CA MET A 38 12.29 -4.80 -4.87
C MET A 38 11.63 -5.93 -5.68
N GLY A 39 10.33 -5.84 -5.95
CA GLY A 39 9.67 -6.87 -6.76
C GLY A 39 8.20 -6.66 -7.08
N GLU A 40 7.33 -6.36 -6.10
CA GLU A 40 5.87 -6.37 -6.34
C GLU A 40 5.13 -5.10 -5.87
N GLU A 41 5.79 -4.21 -5.11
CA GLU A 41 5.13 -3.09 -4.41
C GLU A 41 5.31 -1.71 -5.06
N THR A 42 5.72 -1.61 -6.33
CA THR A 42 6.12 -0.32 -6.94
C THR A 42 5.31 0.10 -8.14
N THR A 43 4.28 -0.66 -8.55
CA THR A 43 3.56 -0.40 -9.80
C THR A 43 2.04 -0.32 -9.63
N ALA A 44 1.40 0.43 -10.53
CA ALA A 44 -0.06 0.45 -10.70
C ALA A 44 -0.43 0.67 -12.17
N ILE A 45 -1.64 0.28 -12.56
CA ILE A 45 -2.14 0.45 -13.93
C ILE A 45 -3.40 1.32 -13.88
N GLY A 46 -3.42 2.37 -14.70
CA GLY A 46 -4.58 3.24 -14.87
C GLY A 46 -5.70 2.60 -15.69
N SER A 47 -6.90 3.15 -15.60
CA SER A 47 -8.06 2.73 -16.41
C SER A 47 -7.83 2.90 -17.92
N ASP A 48 -6.93 3.82 -18.31
CA ASP A 48 -6.49 4.07 -19.67
C ASP A 48 -5.33 3.15 -20.13
N GLY A 49 -4.91 2.22 -19.28
CA GLY A 49 -3.79 1.32 -19.52
C GLY A 49 -2.41 1.92 -19.20
N THR A 50 -2.30 3.18 -18.78
CA THR A 50 -1.01 3.77 -18.40
C THR A 50 -0.38 2.98 -17.26
N LEU A 51 0.90 2.62 -17.41
CA LEU A 51 1.67 1.95 -16.36
C LEU A 51 2.37 3.01 -15.49
N TYR A 52 2.10 2.97 -14.19
CA TYR A 52 2.73 3.84 -13.21
C TYR A 52 3.77 3.05 -12.44
N VAL A 53 4.98 3.61 -12.33
CA VAL A 53 6.12 2.98 -11.63
C VAL A 53 6.71 3.97 -10.65
N VAL A 54 6.84 3.55 -9.38
CA VAL A 54 7.49 4.30 -8.32
C VAL A 54 8.91 3.75 -8.13
N ALA A 55 9.89 4.63 -8.24
CA ALA A 55 11.27 4.38 -7.84
C ALA A 55 11.52 5.12 -6.52
N SER A 56 12.01 4.40 -5.51
CA SER A 56 12.39 4.96 -4.22
C SER A 56 13.84 4.62 -3.89
N PRO A 57 14.55 5.48 -3.13
CA PRO A 57 15.87 5.16 -2.60
C PRO A 57 15.85 3.86 -1.78
N ALA A 58 16.94 3.11 -1.81
CA ALA A 58 17.12 1.90 -1.01
C ALA A 58 17.85 2.16 0.32
N GLN A 59 18.53 3.31 0.44
CA GLN A 59 19.24 3.75 1.63
C GLN A 59 19.17 5.29 1.76
N ARG A 60 19.39 5.81 2.98
CA ARG A 60 19.58 7.24 3.20
C ARG A 60 20.84 7.75 2.50
N GLN A 61 20.86 9.04 2.21
CA GLN A 61 22.05 9.77 1.76
C GLN A 61 22.69 9.20 0.48
N MET A 62 21.90 8.61 -0.42
CA MET A 62 22.37 8.17 -1.73
C MET A 62 22.74 9.33 -2.69
N GLY A 63 22.70 10.57 -2.20
CA GLY A 63 22.97 11.78 -2.96
C GLY A 63 21.78 12.26 -3.79
N PRO A 64 21.88 13.45 -4.41
CA PRO A 64 20.74 14.12 -5.05
C PRO A 64 20.15 13.37 -6.25
N GLU A 65 20.93 12.48 -6.88
CA GLU A 65 20.48 11.71 -8.05
C GLU A 65 19.71 10.44 -7.68
N PHE A 66 20.00 9.81 -6.54
CA PHE A 66 19.45 8.51 -6.13
C PHE A 66 18.68 8.55 -4.81
N GLY A 67 18.73 9.68 -4.10
CA GLY A 67 18.11 9.89 -2.78
C GLY A 67 16.66 10.36 -2.82
N ARG A 68 16.02 10.39 -3.99
CA ARG A 68 14.67 10.94 -4.19
C ARG A 68 13.68 9.91 -4.70
N VAL A 69 12.42 10.06 -4.29
CA VAL A 69 11.29 9.31 -4.86
C VAL A 69 10.96 9.88 -6.23
N ALA A 70 10.78 9.01 -7.22
CA ALA A 70 10.28 9.36 -8.54
C ALA A 70 9.09 8.47 -8.95
N LEU A 71 8.05 9.10 -9.49
CA LEU A 71 6.89 8.45 -10.10
C LEU A 71 6.96 8.66 -11.60
N PHE A 72 6.91 7.57 -12.36
CA PHE A 72 6.88 7.58 -13.83
C PHE A 72 5.52 7.10 -14.32
N ALA A 73 4.96 7.81 -15.29
CA ALA A 73 3.86 7.33 -16.11
C ALA A 73 4.41 6.87 -17.46
N LEU A 74 4.19 5.61 -17.78
CA LEU A 74 4.72 4.94 -18.95
C LEU A 74 3.58 4.53 -19.88
N ASP A 75 3.82 4.69 -21.18
CA ASP A 75 3.01 4.03 -22.18
C ASP A 75 3.23 2.51 -22.08
N PRO A 76 2.17 1.69 -21.89
CA PRO A 76 2.32 0.26 -21.62
C PRO A 76 2.82 -0.54 -22.84
N ALA A 77 2.65 -0.02 -24.07
CA ALA A 77 3.04 -0.71 -25.29
C ALA A 77 4.50 -0.40 -25.68
N THR A 78 4.95 0.81 -25.42
CA THR A 78 6.27 1.31 -25.85
C THR A 78 7.25 1.56 -24.70
N PHE A 79 6.78 1.55 -23.46
CA PHE A 79 7.51 1.93 -22.24
C PHE A 79 8.11 3.35 -22.27
N ARG A 80 7.60 4.22 -23.14
CA ARG A 80 8.00 5.63 -23.19
C ARG A 80 7.40 6.39 -22.01
N VAL A 81 8.22 7.25 -21.38
CA VAL A 81 7.77 8.15 -20.32
C VAL A 81 6.80 9.18 -20.91
N ARG A 82 5.53 9.14 -20.47
CA ARG A 82 4.52 10.16 -20.75
C ARG A 82 4.78 11.39 -19.90
N TRP A 83 5.04 11.17 -18.62
CA TRP A 83 5.44 12.20 -17.66
C TRP A 83 6.15 11.56 -16.47
N ARG A 84 6.83 12.38 -15.68
CA ARG A 84 7.40 12.00 -14.39
C ARG A 84 7.13 13.05 -13.33
N TYR A 85 7.03 12.63 -12.09
CA TYR A 85 6.99 13.47 -10.90
C TYR A 85 8.13 13.05 -9.98
N VAL A 86 8.86 14.02 -9.43
CA VAL A 86 9.96 13.76 -8.49
C VAL A 86 9.63 14.47 -7.19
N LEU A 87 9.73 13.75 -6.08
CA LEU A 87 9.70 14.37 -4.77
C LEU A 87 11.06 15.04 -4.54
N GLU A 88 11.06 16.36 -4.37
CA GLU A 88 12.29 17.14 -4.21
C GLU A 88 13.04 16.83 -2.91
N GLU A 89 12.33 16.32 -1.91
CA GLU A 89 12.92 15.96 -0.63
C GLU A 89 13.62 14.60 -0.69
N GLU A 90 14.76 14.55 -0.02
CA GLU A 90 15.58 13.34 0.10
C GLU A 90 15.19 12.52 1.33
N ASP A 91 15.67 11.28 1.36
CA ASP A 91 15.50 10.31 2.45
C ASP A 91 14.03 9.93 2.72
N PHE A 92 13.21 9.92 1.67
CA PHE A 92 11.85 9.37 1.70
C PHE A 92 11.79 8.03 0.98
N ILE A 93 10.93 7.15 1.48
CA ILE A 93 10.42 6.00 0.74
C ILE A 93 8.97 6.26 0.35
N ALA A 94 8.54 5.69 -0.76
CA ALA A 94 7.17 5.73 -1.21
C ALA A 94 6.50 4.36 -1.19
N SER A 95 5.19 4.38 -0.97
CA SER A 95 4.34 3.21 -1.03
C SER A 95 4.03 2.80 -2.47
N ARG A 96 3.54 1.57 -2.64
CA ARG A 96 2.73 1.18 -3.81
C ARG A 96 1.67 2.24 -4.12
N PRO A 97 1.61 2.74 -5.37
CA PRO A 97 0.60 3.71 -5.76
C PRO A 97 -0.75 3.04 -6.04
N VAL A 98 -1.82 3.83 -6.01
CA VAL A 98 -3.15 3.48 -6.52
C VAL A 98 -3.63 4.57 -7.48
N VAL A 99 -4.42 4.20 -8.49
CA VAL A 99 -4.81 5.12 -9.57
C VAL A 99 -6.33 5.30 -9.58
N GLY A 100 -6.79 6.52 -9.39
CA GLY A 100 -8.19 6.92 -9.48
C GLY A 100 -8.72 6.82 -10.90
N ALA A 101 -10.05 6.73 -11.05
CA ALA A 101 -10.69 6.65 -12.35
C ALA A 101 -10.42 7.87 -13.26
N ASP A 102 -10.07 9.00 -12.66
CA ASP A 102 -9.70 10.25 -13.35
C ASP A 102 -8.22 10.35 -13.71
N GLY A 103 -7.44 9.28 -13.48
CA GLY A 103 -5.99 9.24 -13.72
C GLY A 103 -5.13 9.86 -12.61
N THR A 104 -5.72 10.31 -11.50
CA THR A 104 -4.95 10.77 -10.33
C THR A 104 -4.25 9.57 -9.68
N VAL A 105 -2.94 9.68 -9.46
CA VAL A 105 -2.14 8.67 -8.77
C VAL A 105 -1.97 9.08 -7.32
N TYR A 106 -2.32 8.18 -6.40
CA TYR A 106 -2.14 8.38 -4.96
C TYR A 106 -1.05 7.46 -4.43
N LEU A 107 -0.13 8.01 -3.63
CA LEU A 107 0.90 7.27 -2.93
C LEU A 107 1.18 7.92 -1.58
N THR A 108 1.59 7.13 -0.60
CA THR A 108 2.12 7.68 0.65
C THR A 108 3.64 7.75 0.59
N VAL A 109 4.20 8.74 1.27
CA VAL A 109 5.65 8.88 1.46
C VAL A 109 5.93 8.98 2.96
N SER A 110 6.99 8.30 3.40
CA SER A 110 7.44 8.31 4.80
C SER A 110 8.95 8.48 4.82
N GLU A 111 9.46 9.14 5.85
CA GLU A 111 10.91 9.27 5.99
C GLU A 111 11.50 7.86 6.15
N MET A 112 12.52 7.55 5.36
CA MET A 112 13.25 6.30 5.50
C MET A 112 13.82 6.23 6.90
N MET A 113 13.57 5.17 7.65
CA MET A 113 14.23 4.97 8.94
C MET A 113 15.34 3.93 8.77
N GLU A 114 16.55 4.26 9.21
CA GLU A 114 17.59 3.25 9.36
C GLU A 114 17.35 2.50 10.67
N PHE A 115 17.02 1.22 10.56
CA PHE A 115 16.94 0.33 11.71
C PHE A 115 18.37 -0.02 12.15
N GLY A 116 18.91 0.74 13.10
CA GLY A 116 20.25 0.52 13.63
C GLY A 116 20.57 1.41 14.82
N SER A 117 21.43 0.93 15.71
CA SER A 117 21.99 1.72 16.81
C SER A 117 23.21 2.53 16.31
N PRO A 118 23.38 3.78 16.76
CA PRO A 118 22.45 4.54 17.60
C PRO A 118 21.44 5.29 16.72
N PHE A 119 20.15 5.02 16.93
CA PHE A 119 19.11 5.97 16.59
C PHE A 119 19.37 7.22 17.42
N ASP A 120 19.63 8.35 16.79
CA ASP A 120 19.74 9.63 17.50
C ASP A 120 18.31 10.09 17.85
N PRO A 121 17.93 10.13 19.15
CA PRO A 121 16.60 10.61 19.57
C PRO A 121 16.35 12.08 19.24
N ALA A 122 17.37 12.85 18.81
CA ALA A 122 17.21 14.18 18.24
C ALA A 122 16.79 14.16 16.76
N THR A 123 16.84 13.01 16.08
CA THR A 123 16.35 12.86 14.70
C THR A 123 14.83 13.03 14.70
N ARG A 124 14.37 14.22 14.33
CA ARG A 124 12.94 14.46 14.11
C ARG A 124 12.49 13.65 12.91
N VAL A 125 11.78 12.56 13.17
CA VAL A 125 11.10 11.81 12.11
C VAL A 125 10.00 12.69 11.55
N ARG A 126 10.10 13.02 10.26
CA ARG A 126 9.08 13.76 9.54
C ARG A 126 7.81 12.94 9.46
N ASN A 127 6.70 13.65 9.48
CA ASN A 127 5.39 13.04 9.31
C ASN A 127 5.27 12.41 7.91
N ALA A 128 4.60 11.27 7.86
CA ALA A 128 4.19 10.65 6.61
C ALA A 128 3.17 11.54 5.89
N ARG A 129 3.14 11.45 4.57
CA ARG A 129 2.24 12.24 3.71
C ARG A 129 1.52 11.36 2.71
N LEU A 130 0.28 11.68 2.38
CA LEU A 130 -0.41 11.19 1.20
C LEU A 130 -0.27 12.23 0.09
N LEU A 131 0.22 11.82 -1.07
CA LEU A 131 0.37 12.67 -2.25
C LEU A 131 -0.63 12.23 -3.31
N ALA A 132 -1.30 13.19 -3.93
CA ALA A 132 -2.04 13.01 -5.17
C ALA A 132 -1.28 13.69 -6.31
N VAL A 133 -0.92 12.90 -7.33
CA VAL A 133 -0.16 13.36 -8.49
C VAL A 133 -0.98 13.14 -9.74
N ARG A 134 -1.05 14.15 -10.61
CA ARG A 134 -1.74 14.06 -11.89
C ARG A 134 -0.92 14.77 -12.96
N GLU A 135 -0.75 14.10 -14.10
CA GLU A 135 -0.07 14.69 -15.27
C GLU A 135 1.33 15.24 -14.96
N GLY A 136 2.05 14.58 -14.05
CA GLY A 136 3.40 14.97 -13.63
C GLY A 136 3.48 16.11 -12.61
N ALA A 137 2.34 16.60 -12.11
CA ALA A 137 2.28 17.66 -11.11
C ALA A 137 1.61 17.19 -9.80
N LEU A 138 2.03 17.76 -8.67
CA LEU A 138 1.36 17.57 -7.39
C LEU A 138 -0.02 18.24 -7.46
N LYS A 139 -1.08 17.43 -7.38
CA LYS A 139 -2.46 17.88 -7.33
C LYS A 139 -2.81 18.39 -5.93
N TRP A 140 -2.41 17.64 -4.90
CA TRP A 140 -2.45 18.03 -3.49
C TRP A 140 -1.60 17.07 -2.65
N GLY A 141 -1.27 17.50 -1.43
CA GLY A 141 -0.66 16.67 -0.39
C GLY A 141 -1.45 16.76 0.92
N TYR A 142 -1.41 15.69 1.72
CA TYR A 142 -1.98 15.66 3.06
C TYR A 142 -0.93 15.13 4.05
N ASP A 143 -0.56 15.96 5.02
CA ASP A 143 0.34 15.59 6.11
C ASP A 143 -0.41 14.84 7.22
N PHE A 144 0.03 13.63 7.51
CA PHE A 144 -0.48 12.88 8.65
C PHE A 144 0.18 13.38 9.95
N ASP A 145 -0.47 13.17 11.08
CA ASP A 145 0.13 13.38 12.41
C ASP A 145 0.77 12.07 12.91
N ALA A 146 1.58 11.46 12.06
CA ALA A 146 2.24 10.18 12.30
C ALA A 146 3.43 9.99 11.34
N PRO A 147 4.54 9.37 11.79
CA PRO A 147 5.72 9.15 10.97
C PRO A 147 5.56 8.04 9.91
N PHE A 148 4.61 7.13 10.10
CA PHE A 148 4.38 6.00 9.19
C PHE A 148 2.98 6.04 8.60
N ALA A 149 2.90 5.81 7.29
CA ALA A 149 1.65 5.58 6.58
C ALA A 149 1.73 4.29 5.76
N SER A 150 0.60 3.59 5.65
CA SER A 150 0.47 2.39 4.84
C SER A 150 0.36 2.73 3.35
N HIS A 151 0.36 1.67 2.53
CA HIS A 151 -0.19 1.73 1.18
C HIS A 151 -1.61 2.32 1.19
N PRO A 152 -1.92 3.28 0.30
CA PRO A 152 -3.29 3.74 0.12
C PRO A 152 -4.16 2.66 -0.53
N ALA A 153 -5.45 2.68 -0.23
CA ALA A 153 -6.47 1.90 -0.93
C ALA A 153 -7.56 2.82 -1.49
N LEU A 154 -8.03 2.52 -2.69
CA LEU A 154 -9.15 3.24 -3.29
C LEU A 154 -10.47 2.61 -2.88
N GLY A 155 -11.35 3.45 -2.36
CA GLY A 155 -12.73 3.13 -2.05
C GLY A 155 -13.70 3.65 -3.09
N PRO A 156 -15.01 3.42 -2.86
CA PRO A 156 -16.06 3.98 -3.69
C PRO A 156 -15.98 5.51 -3.76
N GLU A 157 -16.46 6.05 -4.89
CA GLU A 157 -16.49 7.50 -5.16
C GLU A 157 -15.09 8.16 -5.14
N GLY A 158 -14.02 7.37 -5.29
CA GLY A 158 -12.65 7.88 -5.30
C GLY A 158 -12.10 8.24 -3.91
N MET A 159 -12.74 7.78 -2.83
CA MET A 159 -12.16 7.91 -1.49
C MET A 159 -10.81 7.20 -1.41
N VAL A 160 -9.89 7.79 -0.67
CA VAL A 160 -8.58 7.21 -0.41
C VAL A 160 -8.51 6.83 1.07
N PHE A 161 -8.22 5.56 1.33
CA PHE A 161 -8.06 5.03 2.67
C PHE A 161 -6.59 4.79 2.97
N VAL A 162 -6.15 5.23 4.14
CA VAL A 162 -4.76 5.06 4.62
C VAL A 162 -4.81 4.72 6.11
N THR A 163 -3.94 3.83 6.56
CA THR A 163 -3.65 3.65 7.98
C THR A 163 -2.31 4.30 8.32
N THR A 164 -2.20 4.84 9.52
CA THR A 164 -0.96 5.44 10.02
C THR A 164 -0.60 4.84 11.36
N SER A 165 0.70 4.87 11.69
CA SER A 165 1.21 4.40 12.97
C SER A 165 2.21 5.38 13.56
N THR A 166 2.09 5.60 14.86
CA THR A 166 3.02 6.39 15.67
C THR A 166 3.77 5.46 16.59
N ILE A 167 5.08 5.65 16.68
CA ILE A 167 5.94 4.96 17.64
C ILE A 167 5.79 5.58 19.03
N GLY A 168 5.77 4.75 20.06
CA GLY A 168 5.84 5.15 21.46
C GLY A 168 7.27 5.52 21.87
N PRO A 169 7.45 5.94 23.14
CA PRO A 169 8.78 6.17 23.69
C PRO A 169 9.64 4.91 23.52
N MET A 170 10.85 5.11 22.99
CA MET A 170 11.82 4.05 22.76
C MET A 170 12.51 3.73 24.09
N GLU A 171 12.43 2.47 24.54
CA GLU A 171 13.31 1.97 25.59
C GLU A 171 14.69 1.69 24.97
N PRO A 172 15.81 2.16 25.56
CA PRO A 172 17.16 2.01 24.99
C PRO A 172 17.60 0.57 24.65
N SER A 173 16.86 -0.43 25.16
CA SER A 173 17.10 -1.86 24.91
C SER A 173 15.81 -2.64 24.57
N GLY A 174 14.66 -1.96 24.46
CA GLY A 174 13.36 -2.58 24.21
C GLY A 174 12.94 -2.47 22.73
N PRO A 175 12.04 -3.35 22.25
CA PRO A 175 11.53 -3.23 20.89
C PRO A 175 10.63 -1.98 20.76
N TRP A 176 10.52 -1.49 19.52
CA TRP A 176 9.58 -0.43 19.17
C TRP A 176 8.17 -0.77 19.64
N THR A 177 7.54 0.16 20.35
CA THR A 177 6.10 0.08 20.64
C THR A 177 5.36 0.99 19.69
N PHE A 178 4.18 0.59 19.21
CA PHE A 178 3.27 1.50 18.54
C PHE A 178 2.36 2.13 19.59
N SER A 179 2.42 3.45 19.72
CA SER A 179 1.62 4.18 20.70
C SER A 179 0.21 4.43 20.21
N ARG A 180 0.04 4.64 18.90
CA ARG A 180 -1.24 4.91 18.27
C ARG A 180 -1.22 4.54 16.81
N SER A 181 -2.23 3.83 16.36
CA SER A 181 -2.53 3.67 14.95
C SER A 181 -3.87 4.29 14.62
N SER A 182 -3.99 4.87 13.43
CA SER A 182 -5.22 5.54 12.99
C SER A 182 -5.60 5.08 11.59
N PHE A 183 -6.89 5.02 11.32
CA PHE A 183 -7.45 4.90 9.99
C PHE A 183 -7.93 6.26 9.51
N PHE A 184 -7.66 6.60 8.26
CA PHE A 184 -8.13 7.80 7.59
C PHE A 184 -8.93 7.43 6.35
N ALA A 185 -10.06 8.12 6.17
CA ALA A 185 -10.79 8.20 4.92
C ALA A 185 -10.73 9.63 4.39
N LEU A 186 -10.10 9.79 3.23
CA LEU A 186 -9.91 11.08 2.58
C LEU A 186 -10.71 11.15 1.29
N GLU A 187 -11.31 12.31 1.04
CA GLU A 187 -11.96 12.63 -0.23
C GLU A 187 -11.09 13.60 -1.02
N ASP A 188 -10.83 13.27 -2.28
CA ASP A 188 -10.21 14.19 -3.24
C ASP A 188 -11.22 15.27 -3.65
N ARG A 189 -10.86 16.54 -3.45
CA ARG A 189 -11.68 17.72 -3.81
C ARG A 189 -11.08 18.53 -4.97
N GLY A 190 -10.25 17.90 -5.79
CA GLY A 190 -9.61 18.49 -6.96
C GLY A 190 -8.25 19.11 -6.65
N THR A 191 -8.16 20.00 -5.66
CA THR A 191 -6.90 20.68 -5.28
C THR A 191 -6.55 20.52 -3.80
N SER A 192 -7.34 19.73 -3.08
CA SER A 192 -7.13 19.42 -1.67
C SER A 192 -7.79 18.09 -1.33
N ALA A 193 -7.47 17.57 -0.15
CA ALA A 193 -8.16 16.44 0.45
C ALA A 193 -8.98 16.90 1.66
N THR A 194 -10.13 16.27 1.88
CA THR A 194 -10.91 16.42 3.12
C THR A 194 -10.95 15.10 3.87
N VAL A 195 -10.66 15.11 5.17
CA VAL A 195 -10.81 13.91 6.01
C VAL A 195 -12.29 13.72 6.33
N ARG A 196 -12.88 12.67 5.77
CA ARG A 196 -14.27 12.28 6.06
C ARG A 196 -14.41 11.47 7.33
N ALA A 197 -13.39 10.67 7.65
CA ALA A 197 -13.33 9.94 8.91
C ALA A 197 -11.89 9.74 9.37
N ARG A 198 -11.68 9.83 10.69
CA ARG A 198 -10.46 9.41 11.38
C ARG A 198 -10.86 8.51 12.54
N LEU A 199 -10.38 7.27 12.54
CA LEU A 199 -10.69 6.28 13.58
C LEU A 199 -9.40 5.87 14.29
N ASP A 200 -9.45 5.80 15.62
CA ASP A 200 -8.35 5.25 16.41
C ASP A 200 -8.41 3.73 16.38
N LEU A 201 -7.34 3.09 15.95
CA LEU A 201 -7.19 1.64 15.92
C LEU A 201 -6.46 1.13 17.17
N GLY A 202 -5.94 2.02 18.02
CA GLY A 202 -5.22 1.68 19.24
C GLY A 202 -3.73 1.37 19.01
N PRO A 203 -3.05 0.79 20.00
CA PRO A 203 -1.60 0.56 20.00
C PRO A 203 -1.21 -0.72 19.22
N TYR A 204 -1.66 -0.83 17.97
CA TYR A 204 -1.40 -1.98 17.10
C TYR A 204 -0.46 -1.58 15.96
N ALA A 205 0.43 -2.47 15.56
CA ALA A 205 1.00 -2.40 14.22
C ALA A 205 -0.11 -2.77 13.23
N VAL A 206 -0.51 -1.86 12.35
CA VAL A 206 -1.67 -2.07 11.46
C VAL A 206 -1.25 -2.26 10.01
N SER A 207 -1.99 -3.11 9.29
CA SER A 207 -1.80 -3.31 7.86
C SER A 207 -2.33 -2.12 7.05
N ALA A 208 -1.99 -2.11 5.76
CA ALA A 208 -2.71 -1.31 4.80
C ALA A 208 -4.21 -1.70 4.76
N PRO A 209 -5.10 -0.74 4.50
CA PRO A 209 -6.52 -0.99 4.32
C PRO A 209 -6.80 -1.82 3.06
N VAL A 210 -7.79 -2.70 3.14
CA VAL A 210 -8.34 -3.42 1.99
C VAL A 210 -9.83 -3.14 1.90
N VAL A 211 -10.29 -2.70 0.73
CA VAL A 211 -11.72 -2.44 0.49
C VAL A 211 -12.35 -3.69 -0.10
N GLY A 212 -13.50 -4.09 0.41
CA GLY A 212 -14.20 -5.27 -0.07
C GLY A 212 -15.68 -5.29 0.26
N PRO A 213 -16.41 -6.32 -0.22
CA PRO A 213 -17.82 -6.50 0.09
C PRO A 213 -18.03 -6.76 1.60
N HIS A 214 -19.21 -6.41 2.11
CA HIS A 214 -19.61 -6.68 3.49
C HIS A 214 -21.08 -7.15 3.53
N PRO A 215 -21.48 -8.09 4.41
CA PRO A 215 -22.84 -8.65 4.38
C PRO A 215 -23.97 -7.63 4.62
N THR A 216 -23.71 -6.60 5.42
CA THR A 216 -24.73 -5.63 5.87
C THR A 216 -24.45 -4.20 5.42
N SER A 217 -23.43 -3.99 4.57
CA SER A 217 -22.99 -2.67 4.13
C SER A 217 -22.51 -2.78 2.68
N PRO A 218 -22.72 -1.77 1.83
CA PRO A 218 -22.32 -1.84 0.42
C PRO A 218 -20.82 -2.15 0.24
N TRP A 219 -19.99 -1.78 1.21
CA TRP A 219 -18.57 -2.09 1.28
C TRP A 219 -18.08 -1.95 2.73
N ALA A 220 -16.96 -2.59 3.03
CA ALA A 220 -16.21 -2.33 4.25
C ALA A 220 -14.71 -2.21 3.94
N VAL A 221 -14.00 -1.57 4.84
CA VAL A 221 -12.55 -1.59 4.90
C VAL A 221 -12.10 -2.54 5.98
N TYR A 222 -11.17 -3.41 5.62
CA TYR A 222 -10.55 -4.39 6.49
C TYR A 222 -9.12 -3.97 6.78
N VAL A 223 -8.76 -3.95 8.06
CA VAL A 223 -7.40 -3.66 8.53
C VAL A 223 -7.04 -4.71 9.58
N THR A 224 -5.89 -5.37 9.46
CA THR A 224 -5.40 -6.24 10.53
C THR A 224 -4.45 -5.48 11.42
N GLY A 225 -4.51 -5.72 12.72
CA GLY A 225 -3.59 -5.18 13.72
C GLY A 225 -2.94 -6.28 14.53
N GLU A 226 -1.67 -6.11 14.86
CA GLU A 226 -0.94 -6.97 15.78
C GLU A 226 -0.53 -6.16 17.01
N GLY A 227 -0.93 -6.63 18.20
CA GLY A 227 -0.70 -5.90 19.44
C GLY A 227 0.71 -6.19 19.96
N GLY A 228 1.48 -5.14 20.23
CA GLY A 228 2.85 -5.27 20.71
C GLY A 228 2.94 -5.93 22.08
N GLY A 229 3.27 -7.21 22.10
CA GLY A 229 3.90 -7.86 23.24
C GLY A 229 5.20 -8.47 22.74
N MET A 230 6.33 -7.77 22.89
CA MET A 230 7.62 -8.36 22.55
C MET A 230 8.61 -7.98 23.64
N GLY A 231 8.87 -8.93 24.54
CA GLY A 231 10.11 -8.98 25.30
C GLY A 231 11.14 -9.82 24.55
N PRO A 232 12.39 -9.95 25.05
CA PRO A 232 13.40 -10.77 24.40
C PRO A 232 13.01 -12.26 24.49
N GLY A 233 12.54 -12.82 23.37
CA GLY A 233 11.99 -14.16 23.28
C GLY A 233 10.59 -14.12 22.69
N MET A 234 10.51 -14.21 21.36
CA MET A 234 9.31 -14.27 20.51
C MET A 234 8.06 -14.80 21.24
N GLY A 235 7.03 -13.96 21.32
CA GLY A 235 5.70 -14.38 21.74
C GLY A 235 4.65 -13.41 21.22
N MET A 236 3.90 -13.82 20.20
CA MET A 236 2.70 -13.12 19.71
C MET A 236 1.63 -13.07 20.82
N GLY A 237 1.78 -12.14 21.77
CA GLY A 237 1.06 -12.19 23.05
C GLY A 237 -0.33 -11.55 23.05
N SER A 238 -0.71 -10.78 22.03
CA SER A 238 -1.93 -9.96 22.06
C SER A 238 -3.06 -10.44 21.14
N GLY A 239 -2.81 -11.50 20.36
CA GLY A 239 -3.70 -11.96 19.29
C GLY A 239 -3.76 -10.99 18.11
N THR A 240 -3.98 -11.53 16.91
CA THR A 240 -4.26 -10.70 15.72
C THR A 240 -5.66 -10.13 15.85
N VAL A 241 -5.82 -8.84 15.57
CA VAL A 241 -7.11 -8.16 15.56
C VAL A 241 -7.47 -7.83 14.12
N LEU A 242 -8.71 -8.14 13.71
CA LEU A 242 -9.31 -7.64 12.50
C LEU A 242 -10.22 -6.46 12.83
N PHE A 243 -9.91 -5.30 12.26
CA PHE A 243 -10.78 -4.14 12.25
C PHE A 243 -11.63 -4.17 10.99
N VAL A 244 -12.94 -4.05 11.17
CA VAL A 244 -13.92 -3.96 10.08
C VAL A 244 -14.59 -2.59 10.17
N ILE A 245 -14.39 -1.77 9.15
CA ILE A 245 -14.91 -0.40 9.08
C ILE A 245 -15.96 -0.39 8.00
N SER A 246 -17.22 -0.30 8.39
CA SER A 246 -18.35 -0.28 7.45
C SER A 246 -18.44 1.04 6.68
N SER A 247 -19.30 1.09 5.65
CA SER A 247 -19.42 2.24 4.75
C SER A 247 -19.83 3.57 5.40
N ASP A 248 -20.39 3.53 6.60
CA ASP A 248 -20.73 4.71 7.42
C ASP A 248 -19.64 5.03 8.48
N PHE A 249 -18.46 4.41 8.34
CA PHE A 249 -17.30 4.55 9.21
C PHE A 249 -17.49 4.07 10.65
N ARG A 250 -18.43 3.14 10.89
CA ARG A 250 -18.48 2.42 12.16
C ARG A 250 -17.40 1.34 12.22
N LEU A 251 -16.60 1.39 13.29
CA LEU A 251 -15.52 0.45 13.58
C LEU A 251 -16.03 -0.73 14.42
N ALA A 252 -15.87 -1.93 13.88
CA ALA A 252 -15.98 -3.17 14.63
C ALA A 252 -14.60 -3.81 14.80
N ARG A 253 -14.36 -4.38 15.98
CA ARG A 253 -13.09 -5.05 16.32
C ARG A 253 -13.36 -6.53 16.56
N VAL A 254 -12.65 -7.39 15.85
CA VAL A 254 -12.75 -8.85 15.94
C VAL A 254 -11.39 -9.42 16.32
N SER A 255 -11.28 -10.03 17.50
CA SER A 255 -10.06 -10.74 17.88
C SER A 255 -10.01 -12.09 17.15
N LEU A 256 -8.97 -12.30 16.36
CA LEU A 256 -8.65 -13.57 15.74
C LEU A 256 -7.82 -14.38 16.75
N ARG A 257 -8.28 -15.61 17.04
CA ARG A 257 -7.57 -16.56 17.90
C ARG A 257 -6.70 -17.48 17.06
#